data_AF-A0A7C2QVT7-F1
#
_entry.id   AF-A0A7C2QVT7-F1
#
_cell.length_a   1.000
_cell.length_b   1.000
_cell.length_c   1.000
_cell.angle_alpha   90.00
_cell.angle_beta   90.00
_cell.angle_gamma   90.00
#
_symmetry.space_group_name_H-M   'P 1'
#
loop_
_entity.id
_entity.type
_entity.pdbx_description
1 polymer ?
#
loop_
_entity_poly.entity_id
_entity_poly.type
_entity_poly.pdbx_seq_one_letter_code
_entity_poly.pdbx_strand_id
1 'polypeptide(L)'
;MRKILLNIAFYVYSKFKNREDQFKAKYYKNRLISKLELDASKYEIKGKIKATDYSGLILGKHLVFGDNVFFESRGGVIIGDSTFLGSNVSIYSASPYYEGSELNHDQKFILKPVYIGKNVRIGNNVIIHPGVSIGNSVQIADGCVVVKDVEAGGVISLSQQPDMASQFQKIEKRNPNLTENTSGGKDKKEKNRVFVFSTGRSGSAAIVDYLNQTEEVSAFHEAFYVILKVLSLQYLTGKISKAEVKAELDILLNNYAVGENKVLVHSDQKLVPFITILRELYPEAKYIWLIRHPKSFLKSVVSRGWFKNDDPIPFKNSYLLNLQHRSQGLRVNGVMVQKFSQKEWSEMDVFQRNLWYWKYWNQLIEDQFINIPSERKFILKLENFDNSLQELHNFLKLESKPKQPVRSNRVKKRDKARYEELNKKINKEFVRHREMIDPVREKWGY
;
A
#
# COMPACT_ATOMS: atom_id res chain seq x y z
N MET A 1 36.73 -51.03 3.30
CA MET A 1 36.58 -50.07 4.42
C MET A 1 36.42 -48.61 3.99
N ARG A 2 37.32 -48.01 3.20
CA ARG A 2 37.28 -46.57 2.84
C ARG A 2 35.98 -46.11 2.13
N LYS A 3 35.44 -46.88 1.19
CA LYS A 3 34.14 -46.60 0.53
C LYS A 3 32.95 -46.61 1.49
N ILE A 4 32.96 -47.51 2.48
CA ILE A 4 31.88 -47.64 3.47
C ILE A 4 31.89 -46.43 4.41
N LEU A 5 33.07 -46.02 4.88
CA LEU A 5 33.23 -44.83 5.72
C LEU A 5 32.84 -43.53 4.99
N LEU A 6 33.17 -43.40 3.71
CA LEU A 6 32.73 -42.28 2.86
C LEU A 6 31.20 -42.23 2.71
N ASN A 7 30.56 -43.39 2.49
CA ASN A 7 29.10 -43.46 2.38
C ASN A 7 28.41 -43.11 3.71
N ILE A 8 28.95 -43.55 4.85
CA ILE A 8 28.44 -43.20 6.17
C ILE A 8 28.62 -41.70 6.43
N ALA A 9 29.79 -41.13 6.14
CA ALA A 9 30.04 -39.70 6.29
C ALA A 9 29.11 -38.86 5.41
N PHE A 10 28.89 -39.25 4.16
CA PHE A 10 27.95 -38.60 3.25
C PHE A 10 26.50 -38.71 3.74
N TYR A 11 26.09 -39.87 4.24
CA TYR A 11 24.77 -40.07 4.82
C TYR A 11 24.54 -39.18 6.05
N VAL A 12 25.51 -39.14 6.97
CA VAL A 12 25.45 -38.27 8.16
C VAL A 12 25.39 -36.80 7.74
N TYR A 13 26.28 -36.37 6.84
CA TYR A 13 26.29 -35.01 6.31
C TYR A 13 24.95 -34.62 5.66
N SER A 14 24.39 -35.49 4.79
CA SER A 14 23.10 -35.23 4.13
C SER A 14 21.94 -35.11 5.13
N LYS A 15 21.93 -35.92 6.20
CA LYS A 15 20.95 -35.81 7.28
C LYS A 15 21.07 -34.48 8.03
N PHE A 16 22.29 -34.04 8.34
CA PHE A 16 22.53 -32.74 8.98
C PHE A 16 22.09 -31.59 8.08
N LYS A 17 22.49 -31.61 6.80
CA LYS A 17 22.13 -30.58 5.83
C LYS A 17 20.61 -30.48 5.64
N ASN A 18 19.92 -31.60 5.50
CA ASN A 18 18.45 -31.61 5.41
C ASN A 18 17.77 -31.00 6.63
N ARG A 19 18.30 -31.23 7.85
CA ARG A 19 17.78 -30.60 9.08
C ARG A 19 18.02 -29.09 9.08
N GLU A 20 19.19 -28.65 8.64
CA GLU A 20 19.53 -27.24 8.52
C GLU A 20 18.61 -26.52 7.52
N ASP A 21 18.37 -27.12 6.36
CA ASP A 21 17.49 -26.56 5.32
C ASP A 21 16.04 -26.48 5.80
N GLN A 22 15.53 -27.52 6.47
CA GLN A 22 14.21 -27.50 7.12
C GLN A 22 14.11 -26.39 8.18
N PHE A 23 15.16 -26.21 8.99
CA PHE A 23 15.20 -25.15 9.99
C PHE A 23 15.18 -23.77 9.34
N LYS A 24 15.98 -23.54 8.29
CA LYS A 24 16.00 -22.29 7.53
C LYS A 24 14.63 -22.01 6.91
N ALA A 25 14.05 -22.98 6.20
CA ALA A 25 12.73 -22.86 5.60
C ALA A 25 11.66 -22.46 6.63
N LYS A 26 11.65 -23.13 7.79
CA LYS A 26 10.75 -22.80 8.91
C LYS A 26 11.00 -21.39 9.46
N TYR A 27 12.25 -20.98 9.65
CA TYR A 27 12.61 -19.64 10.11
C TYR A 27 12.11 -18.56 9.14
N TYR A 28 12.40 -18.71 7.84
CA TYR A 28 12.01 -17.75 6.81
C TYR A 28 10.49 -17.70 6.60
N LYS A 29 9.81 -18.86 6.68
CA LYS A 29 8.35 -18.93 6.71
C LYS A 29 7.78 -18.14 7.88
N ASN A 30 8.18 -18.45 9.11
CA ASN A 30 7.67 -17.76 10.28
C ASN A 30 7.95 -16.25 10.22
N ARG A 31 9.13 -15.85 9.73
CA ARG A 31 9.47 -14.44 9.53
C ARG A 31 8.55 -13.76 8.52
N LEU A 32 8.33 -14.34 7.34
CA LEU A 32 7.44 -13.78 6.31
C LEU A 32 6.02 -13.68 6.84
N ILE A 33 5.50 -14.78 7.39
CA ILE A 33 4.15 -14.86 7.95
C ILE A 33 3.94 -13.80 9.04
N SER A 34 4.88 -13.66 9.97
CA SER A 34 4.78 -12.66 11.06
C SER A 34 4.88 -11.22 10.56
N LYS A 35 5.66 -10.94 9.52
CA LYS A 35 5.85 -9.59 8.98
C LYS A 35 4.65 -9.11 8.16
N LEU A 36 3.90 -10.04 7.57
CA LEU A 36 2.78 -9.77 6.69
C LEU A 36 1.42 -10.20 7.27
N GLU A 37 1.39 -10.71 8.51
CA GLU A 37 0.18 -11.17 9.20
C GLU A 37 -0.64 -12.20 8.40
N LEU A 38 0.06 -13.20 7.83
CA LEU A 38 -0.53 -14.16 6.91
C LEU A 38 -0.99 -15.46 7.59
N ASP A 39 -1.91 -16.19 6.95
CA ASP A 39 -2.24 -17.56 7.35
C ASP A 39 -1.16 -18.53 6.85
N ALA A 40 -0.36 -19.07 7.78
CA ALA A 40 0.74 -19.99 7.50
C ALA A 40 0.35 -21.25 6.71
N SER A 41 -0.92 -21.67 6.75
CA SER A 41 -1.41 -22.85 6.00
C SER A 41 -1.46 -22.62 4.49
N LYS A 42 -1.45 -21.36 4.05
CA LYS A 42 -1.58 -20.97 2.64
C LYS A 42 -0.24 -20.80 1.92
N TYR A 43 0.88 -21.08 2.59
CA TYR A 43 2.21 -20.82 2.03
C TYR A 43 3.15 -22.01 2.26
N GLU A 44 3.78 -22.46 1.20
CA GLU A 44 4.91 -23.39 1.26
C GLU A 44 6.19 -22.62 0.96
N ILE A 45 7.17 -22.69 1.86
CA ILE A 45 8.48 -22.06 1.67
C ILE A 45 9.52 -23.15 1.81
N LYS A 46 10.24 -23.44 0.73
CA LYS A 46 11.23 -24.52 0.67
C LYS A 46 12.60 -24.08 1.19
N GLY A 47 12.85 -22.78 1.29
CA GLY A 47 14.11 -22.27 1.82
C GLY A 47 14.09 -20.79 2.15
N LYS A 48 15.11 -20.07 1.71
CA LYS A 48 15.35 -18.67 2.01
C LYS A 48 14.44 -17.76 1.19
N ILE A 49 13.74 -16.85 1.88
CA ILE A 49 13.00 -15.76 1.26
C ILE A 49 13.45 -14.43 1.86
N LYS A 50 13.71 -13.44 1.00
CA LYS A 50 14.13 -12.11 1.43
C LYS A 50 13.36 -11.04 0.67
N ALA A 51 13.01 -9.98 1.40
CA ALA A 51 12.42 -8.79 0.84
C ALA A 51 13.18 -7.56 1.34
N THR A 52 13.39 -6.56 0.49
CA THR A 52 13.98 -5.28 0.92
C THR A 52 12.99 -4.45 1.72
N ASP A 53 11.71 -4.52 1.37
CA ASP A 53 10.62 -3.95 2.16
C ASP A 53 9.40 -4.89 2.17
N TYR A 54 9.15 -5.55 3.30
CA TYR A 54 8.01 -6.46 3.43
C TYR A 54 6.68 -5.73 3.22
N SER A 55 6.55 -4.45 3.57
CA SER A 55 5.30 -3.70 3.34
C SER A 55 4.96 -3.48 1.86
N GLY A 56 5.93 -3.67 0.97
CA GLY A 56 5.74 -3.65 -0.48
C GLY A 56 5.35 -5.00 -1.08
N LEU A 57 5.11 -6.05 -0.27
CA LEU A 57 4.69 -7.36 -0.76
C LEU A 57 3.20 -7.60 -0.51
N ILE A 58 2.49 -7.96 -1.58
CA ILE A 58 1.11 -8.43 -1.51
C ILE A 58 1.06 -9.84 -2.08
N LEU A 59 0.70 -10.78 -1.23
CA LEU A 59 0.73 -12.20 -1.53
C LEU A 59 -0.68 -12.77 -1.49
N GLY A 60 -1.09 -13.43 -2.57
CA GLY A 60 -2.28 -14.25 -2.66
C GLY A 60 -2.13 -15.55 -1.86
N LYS A 61 -3.12 -16.43 -1.97
CA LYS A 61 -3.18 -17.69 -1.20
C LYS A 61 -2.56 -18.84 -1.99
N HIS A 62 -2.16 -19.89 -1.27
CA HIS A 62 -1.63 -21.13 -1.85
C HIS A 62 -0.36 -20.91 -2.69
N LEU A 63 0.54 -20.04 -2.21
CA LEU A 63 1.81 -19.77 -2.88
C LEU A 63 2.86 -20.78 -2.45
N VAL A 64 3.69 -21.16 -3.41
CA VAL A 64 4.85 -22.04 -3.19
C VAL A 64 6.10 -21.28 -3.59
N PHE A 65 7.04 -21.15 -2.66
CA PHE A 65 8.33 -20.52 -2.88
C PHE A 65 9.45 -21.56 -2.80
N GLY A 66 10.29 -21.61 -3.83
CA GLY A 66 11.54 -22.35 -3.84
C GLY A 66 12.57 -21.79 -2.85
N ASP A 67 13.81 -22.25 -2.95
CA ASP A 67 14.89 -21.69 -2.15
C ASP A 67 15.43 -20.39 -2.76
N ASN A 68 15.93 -19.50 -1.91
CA ASN A 68 16.60 -18.25 -2.28
C ASN A 68 15.77 -17.33 -3.21
N VAL A 69 14.50 -17.14 -2.88
CA VAL A 69 13.63 -16.15 -3.53
C VAL A 69 13.91 -14.75 -2.96
N PHE A 70 14.12 -13.78 -3.84
CA PHE A 70 14.41 -12.40 -3.48
C PHE A 70 13.40 -11.43 -4.07
N PHE A 71 12.91 -10.52 -3.24
CA PHE A 71 12.08 -9.40 -3.64
C PHE A 71 12.81 -8.10 -3.35
N GLU A 72 13.16 -7.38 -4.41
CA GLU A 72 13.34 -5.94 -4.31
C GLU A 72 11.96 -5.29 -4.43
N SER A 73 11.31 -5.07 -3.28
CA SER A 73 9.89 -4.74 -3.18
C SER A 73 9.60 -3.26 -2.87
N ARG A 74 10.59 -2.36 -2.96
CA ARG A 74 10.38 -0.93 -2.68
C ARG A 74 9.35 -0.27 -3.60
N GLY A 75 9.21 -0.75 -4.83
CA GLY A 75 8.17 -0.27 -5.77
C GLY A 75 6.87 -1.06 -5.73
N GLY A 76 6.78 -2.09 -4.88
CA GLY A 76 5.63 -3.00 -4.80
C GLY A 76 5.79 -4.27 -5.64
N VAL A 77 5.45 -5.43 -5.08
CA VAL A 77 5.34 -6.71 -5.80
C VAL A 77 4.05 -7.40 -5.37
N ILE A 78 3.22 -7.73 -6.35
CA ILE A 78 1.91 -8.36 -6.15
C ILE A 78 1.92 -9.74 -6.82
N ILE A 79 1.51 -10.78 -6.08
CA ILE A 79 1.47 -12.16 -6.57
C ILE A 79 0.08 -12.75 -6.30
N GLY A 80 -0.61 -13.19 -7.35
CA GLY A 80 -1.92 -13.81 -7.28
C GLY A 80 -1.90 -15.26 -6.79
N ASP A 81 -3.08 -15.79 -6.45
CA ASP A 81 -3.25 -17.11 -5.84
C ASP A 81 -2.66 -18.27 -6.65
N SER A 82 -2.31 -19.36 -5.96
CA SER A 82 -1.87 -20.64 -6.56
C SER A 82 -0.65 -20.51 -7.47
N THR A 83 0.20 -19.51 -7.22
CA THR A 83 1.40 -19.24 -8.01
C THR A 83 2.63 -19.93 -7.39
N PHE A 84 3.42 -20.56 -8.25
CA PHE A 84 4.66 -21.24 -7.91
C PHE A 84 5.86 -20.40 -8.35
N LEU A 85 6.79 -20.16 -7.42
CA LEU A 85 8.09 -19.55 -7.68
C LEU A 85 9.16 -20.60 -7.46
N GLY A 86 9.95 -20.89 -8.50
CA GLY A 86 11.12 -21.75 -8.42
C GLY A 86 12.21 -21.21 -7.49
N SER A 87 13.32 -21.93 -7.43
CA SER A 87 14.47 -21.51 -6.64
C SER A 87 15.27 -20.42 -7.37
N ASN A 88 15.94 -19.53 -6.63
CA ASN A 88 16.73 -18.41 -7.15
C ASN A 88 15.93 -17.42 -8.01
N VAL A 89 14.64 -17.26 -7.75
CA VAL A 89 13.83 -16.24 -8.41
C VAL A 89 14.09 -14.87 -7.78
N SER A 90 14.39 -13.86 -8.60
CA SER A 90 14.59 -12.48 -8.15
C SER A 90 13.61 -11.54 -8.85
N ILE A 91 12.78 -10.85 -8.07
CA ILE A 91 11.77 -9.93 -8.58
C ILE A 91 12.11 -8.53 -8.13
N TYR A 92 12.25 -7.61 -9.08
CA TYR A 92 12.63 -6.23 -8.84
C TYR A 92 11.49 -5.30 -9.19
N SER A 93 11.07 -4.47 -8.24
CA SER A 93 10.18 -3.33 -8.48
C SER A 93 10.87 -1.98 -8.30
N ALA A 94 12.19 -2.00 -8.06
CA ALA A 94 13.02 -0.81 -8.04
C ALA A 94 14.31 -1.05 -8.83
N SER A 95 14.67 -0.09 -9.69
CA SER A 95 15.98 -0.07 -10.36
C SER A 95 16.69 1.25 -10.04
N PRO A 96 18.03 1.24 -9.91
CA PRO A 96 18.79 2.49 -9.89
C PRO A 96 18.50 3.31 -11.16
N TYR A 97 18.42 4.63 -10.99
CA TYR A 97 18.32 5.58 -12.08
C TYR A 97 19.67 6.23 -12.29
N TYR A 98 20.21 6.14 -13.50
CA TYR A 98 21.44 6.81 -13.90
C TYR A 98 21.09 7.95 -14.85
N GLU A 99 21.55 9.15 -14.53
CA GLU A 99 21.33 10.37 -15.31
C GLU A 99 22.71 10.89 -15.73
N GLY A 100 23.01 10.94 -17.04
CA GLY A 100 24.30 11.36 -17.60
C GLY A 100 25.17 10.23 -18.16
N SER A 101 26.35 10.58 -18.70
CA SER A 101 27.33 9.65 -19.30
C SER A 101 28.20 8.91 -18.28
N GLU A 102 28.05 9.23 -16.99
CA GLU A 102 28.84 8.66 -15.90
C GLU A 102 27.95 7.73 -15.05
N LEU A 103 28.48 6.57 -14.67
CA LEU A 103 27.86 5.64 -13.71
C LEU A 103 27.99 6.22 -12.29
N ASN A 104 27.44 7.41 -12.05
CA ASN A 104 27.48 8.06 -10.76
C ASN A 104 26.61 7.26 -9.77
N HIS A 105 27.17 6.99 -8.58
CA HIS A 105 26.54 6.24 -7.49
C HIS A 105 25.38 6.99 -6.80
N ASP A 106 24.88 8.06 -7.40
CA ASP A 106 23.75 8.83 -6.89
C ASP A 106 22.50 7.96 -6.86
N GLN A 107 22.04 7.65 -5.65
CA GLN A 107 21.06 6.62 -5.30
C GLN A 107 19.61 7.00 -5.66
N LYS A 108 19.36 7.50 -6.87
CA LYS A 108 18.00 7.65 -7.38
C LYS A 108 17.48 6.26 -7.77
N PHE A 109 16.23 5.96 -7.44
CA PHE A 109 15.58 4.69 -7.84
C PHE A 109 14.31 5.01 -8.62
N ILE A 110 14.14 4.36 -9.77
CA ILE A 110 12.84 4.24 -10.42
C ILE A 110 12.08 3.14 -9.70
N LEU A 111 10.88 3.45 -9.22
CA LEU A 111 9.96 2.49 -8.62
C LEU A 111 8.87 2.15 -9.65
N LYS A 112 8.80 0.90 -10.09
CA LYS A 112 7.73 0.39 -10.95
C LYS A 112 7.23 -0.94 -10.41
N PRO A 113 5.95 -1.07 -10.04
CA PRO A 113 5.42 -2.29 -9.44
C PRO A 113 5.54 -3.48 -10.38
N VAL A 114 5.63 -4.68 -9.81
CA VAL A 114 5.54 -5.94 -10.56
C VAL A 114 4.25 -6.64 -10.19
N TYR A 115 3.47 -7.03 -11.19
CA TYR A 115 2.23 -7.78 -11.03
C TYR A 115 2.40 -9.19 -11.56
N ILE A 116 2.03 -10.18 -10.77
CA ILE A 116 2.01 -11.59 -11.15
C ILE A 116 0.61 -12.10 -10.89
N GLY A 117 -0.05 -12.59 -11.93
CA GLY A 117 -1.41 -13.13 -11.87
C GLY A 117 -1.53 -14.42 -11.06
N LYS A 118 -2.68 -15.07 -11.20
CA LYS A 118 -3.01 -16.34 -10.55
C LYS A 118 -2.53 -17.53 -11.35
N ASN A 119 -2.27 -18.65 -10.68
CA ASN A 119 -1.90 -19.92 -11.31
C ASN A 119 -0.66 -19.78 -12.23
N VAL A 120 0.28 -18.91 -11.86
CA VAL A 120 1.51 -18.71 -12.63
C VAL A 120 2.57 -19.72 -12.17
N ARG A 121 3.32 -20.29 -13.11
CA ARG A 121 4.48 -21.14 -12.82
C ARG A 121 5.75 -20.43 -13.26
N ILE A 122 6.56 -20.02 -12.29
CA ILE A 122 7.85 -19.39 -12.53
C ILE A 122 8.93 -20.43 -12.26
N GLY A 123 9.75 -20.70 -13.28
CA GLY A 123 10.89 -21.61 -13.22
C GLY A 123 11.98 -21.17 -12.25
N ASN A 124 13.03 -21.98 -12.17
CA ASN A 124 14.22 -21.68 -11.38
C ASN A 124 15.11 -20.63 -12.07
N ASN A 125 15.85 -19.84 -11.29
CA ASN A 125 16.80 -18.85 -11.79
C ASN A 125 16.18 -17.79 -12.71
N VAL A 126 14.95 -17.36 -12.40
CA VAL A 126 14.24 -16.33 -13.18
C VAL A 126 14.44 -14.95 -12.56
N ILE A 127 14.64 -13.94 -13.41
CA ILE A 127 14.68 -12.53 -13.01
C ILE A 127 13.47 -11.80 -13.62
N ILE A 128 12.75 -11.02 -12.82
CA ILE A 128 11.64 -10.17 -13.29
C ILE A 128 11.97 -8.71 -13.00
N HIS A 129 11.91 -7.86 -14.01
CA HIS A 129 12.27 -6.44 -13.93
C HIS A 129 11.11 -5.52 -13.51
N PRO A 130 11.43 -4.29 -13.05
CA PRO A 130 10.42 -3.33 -12.60
C PRO A 130 9.41 -2.97 -13.69
N GLY A 131 8.12 -2.95 -13.33
CA GLY A 131 7.02 -2.56 -14.22
C GLY A 131 6.38 -3.71 -14.99
N VAL A 132 6.90 -4.94 -14.86
CA VAL A 132 6.38 -6.11 -15.57
C VAL A 132 5.05 -6.58 -14.96
N SER A 133 4.08 -6.84 -15.84
CA SER A 133 2.79 -7.48 -15.53
C SER A 133 2.70 -8.85 -16.20
N ILE A 134 2.56 -9.91 -15.40
CA ILE A 134 2.36 -11.28 -15.85
C ILE A 134 0.89 -11.66 -15.60
N GLY A 135 0.19 -12.06 -16.67
CA GLY A 135 -1.20 -12.49 -16.62
C GLY A 135 -1.42 -13.82 -15.90
N ASN A 136 -2.67 -14.26 -15.83
CA ASN A 136 -3.04 -15.53 -15.19
C ASN A 136 -2.59 -16.74 -16.02
N SER A 137 -2.37 -17.88 -15.37
CA SER A 137 -2.06 -19.17 -16.02
C SER A 137 -0.85 -19.12 -16.95
N VAL A 138 0.15 -18.29 -16.62
CA VAL A 138 1.40 -18.16 -17.38
C VAL A 138 2.44 -19.17 -16.90
N GLN A 139 3.24 -19.69 -17.82
CA GLN A 139 4.43 -20.48 -17.50
C GLN A 139 5.71 -19.76 -17.97
N ILE A 140 6.66 -19.58 -17.06
CA ILE A 140 7.98 -19.00 -17.35
C ILE A 140 9.01 -20.10 -17.11
N ALA A 141 9.79 -20.42 -18.14
CA ALA A 141 10.83 -21.43 -18.07
C ALA A 141 11.99 -21.01 -17.16
N ASP A 142 12.79 -22.00 -16.77
CA ASP A 142 14.00 -21.79 -15.98
C ASP A 142 15.00 -20.89 -16.74
N GLY A 143 15.68 -20.00 -16.01
CA GLY A 143 16.73 -19.13 -16.53
C GLY A 143 16.26 -17.89 -17.30
N CYS A 144 14.94 -17.63 -17.38
CA CYS A 144 14.43 -16.47 -18.11
C CYS A 144 14.67 -15.13 -17.39
N VAL A 145 14.90 -14.08 -18.18
CA VAL A 145 14.80 -12.69 -17.73
C VAL A 145 13.56 -12.05 -18.35
N VAL A 146 12.62 -11.61 -17.51
CA VAL A 146 11.35 -11.03 -17.94
C VAL A 146 11.43 -9.51 -17.80
N VAL A 147 11.42 -8.84 -18.95
CA VAL A 147 11.50 -7.37 -19.07
C VAL A 147 10.28 -6.74 -19.72
N LYS A 148 9.31 -7.56 -20.13
CA LYS A 148 8.05 -7.17 -20.75
C LYS A 148 6.89 -7.90 -20.12
N ASP A 149 5.71 -7.30 -20.27
CA ASP A 149 4.46 -7.90 -19.86
C ASP A 149 4.21 -9.21 -20.61
N VAL A 150 3.51 -10.11 -19.93
CA VAL A 150 3.16 -11.45 -20.43
C VAL A 150 1.66 -11.59 -20.34
N GLU A 151 1.00 -11.78 -21.48
CA GLU A 151 -0.44 -11.99 -21.51
C GLU A 151 -0.84 -13.30 -20.83
N ALA A 152 -2.10 -13.38 -20.38
CA ALA A 152 -2.62 -14.57 -19.72
C ALA A 152 -2.54 -15.81 -20.63
N GLY A 153 -2.19 -16.96 -20.05
CA GLY A 153 -1.98 -18.21 -20.79
C GLY A 153 -0.67 -18.28 -21.58
N GLY A 154 0.16 -17.25 -21.53
CA GLY A 154 1.45 -17.22 -22.19
C GLY A 154 2.45 -18.25 -21.65
N VAL A 155 3.36 -18.68 -22.53
CA VAL A 155 4.52 -19.51 -22.16
C VAL A 155 5.78 -18.78 -22.62
N ILE A 156 6.70 -18.50 -21.68
CA ILE A 156 8.02 -17.95 -21.99
C ILE A 156 9.06 -19.07 -21.92
N SER A 157 9.76 -19.29 -23.02
CA SER A 157 10.92 -20.19 -23.12
C SER A 157 12.21 -19.43 -23.43
N LEU A 158 13.37 -20.05 -23.17
CA LEU A 158 14.68 -19.43 -23.41
C LEU A 158 14.94 -19.06 -24.88
N SER A 159 14.29 -19.72 -25.84
CA SER A 159 14.39 -19.36 -27.27
C SER A 159 13.59 -18.10 -27.66
N GLN A 160 12.78 -17.55 -26.75
CA GLN A 160 11.92 -16.40 -26.98
C GLN A 160 12.36 -15.12 -26.26
N GLN A 161 13.57 -15.09 -25.68
CA GLN A 161 14.08 -13.88 -25.02
C GLN A 161 14.48 -12.82 -26.06
N PRO A 162 13.86 -11.62 -26.09
CA PRO A 162 14.26 -10.58 -27.02
C PRO A 162 15.54 -9.88 -26.55
N ASP A 163 16.42 -9.59 -27.50
CA ASP A 163 17.71 -8.91 -27.29
C ASP A 163 17.55 -7.56 -26.56
N MET A 164 18.17 -7.48 -25.37
CA MET A 164 18.11 -6.38 -24.40
C MET A 164 18.65 -5.05 -24.95
N ALA A 165 19.62 -5.08 -25.87
CA ALA A 165 20.27 -3.87 -26.37
C ALA A 165 19.36 -3.05 -27.30
N SER A 166 18.47 -3.72 -28.03
CA SER A 166 17.65 -3.11 -29.09
C SER A 166 16.42 -2.32 -28.61
N GLN A 167 16.12 -2.34 -27.30
CA GLN A 167 14.85 -1.83 -26.77
C GLN A 167 14.94 -0.53 -25.98
N PHE A 168 16.12 -0.15 -25.46
CA PHE A 168 16.26 1.14 -24.76
C PHE A 168 15.98 2.35 -25.68
N GLN A 169 16.17 2.20 -26.99
CA GLN A 169 15.92 3.26 -27.98
C GLN A 169 14.47 3.33 -28.48
N LYS A 170 13.61 2.32 -28.21
CA LYS A 170 12.25 2.25 -28.79
C LYS A 170 11.13 2.77 -27.88
N ILE A 171 11.42 3.16 -26.65
CA ILE A 171 10.42 3.50 -25.62
C ILE A 171 9.72 4.85 -25.88
N GLU A 172 10.22 5.70 -26.78
CA GLU A 172 9.61 7.01 -27.06
C GLU A 172 8.44 7.00 -28.06
N LYS A 173 8.08 5.87 -28.70
CA LYS A 173 7.04 5.87 -29.74
C LYS A 173 6.16 4.61 -29.75
N ARG A 174 4.98 4.66 -29.12
CA ARG A 174 3.63 4.24 -29.67
C ARG A 174 2.56 3.95 -28.59
N ASN A 175 1.57 4.85 -28.47
CA ASN A 175 0.16 4.86 -28.96
C ASN A 175 -0.78 3.61 -28.83
N PRO A 176 -2.13 3.79 -28.91
CA PRO A 176 -3.05 3.59 -27.78
C PRO A 176 -4.35 2.89 -28.21
N ASN A 177 -4.50 1.58 -28.10
CA ASN A 177 -5.81 0.93 -28.31
C ASN A 177 -5.76 -0.50 -27.79
N LEU A 178 -6.34 -0.75 -26.62
CA LEU A 178 -6.66 -2.09 -26.14
C LEU A 178 -8.06 -2.05 -25.53
N THR A 179 -9.04 -2.61 -26.26
CA THR A 179 -10.42 -2.83 -25.83
C THR A 179 -10.57 -4.23 -25.25
N GLU A 180 -11.22 -4.31 -24.09
CA GLU A 180 -11.49 -5.50 -23.30
C GLU A 180 -12.56 -6.45 -23.90
N ASN A 181 -12.49 -7.73 -23.53
CA ASN A 181 -13.64 -8.65 -23.55
C ASN A 181 -13.54 -9.64 -22.37
N THR A 182 -14.26 -9.39 -21.27
CA THR A 182 -14.70 -10.42 -20.28
C THR A 182 -15.85 -9.87 -19.43
N SER A 183 -17.11 -10.19 -19.76
CA SER A 183 -18.33 -9.59 -19.19
C SER A 183 -19.16 -10.50 -18.25
N GLY A 184 -18.68 -11.68 -17.85
CA GLY A 184 -19.49 -12.60 -17.02
C GLY A 184 -19.31 -12.49 -15.50
N GLY A 185 -18.21 -11.90 -15.00
CA GLY A 185 -17.83 -11.93 -13.58
C GLY A 185 -17.52 -10.57 -12.93
N LYS A 186 -17.59 -9.47 -13.69
CA LYS A 186 -17.34 -8.10 -13.19
C LYS A 186 -18.51 -7.60 -12.31
N ASP A 187 -19.75 -7.86 -12.70
CA ASP A 187 -20.96 -7.29 -12.08
C ASP A 187 -21.17 -7.61 -10.58
N LYS A 188 -20.70 -8.76 -10.09
CA LYS A 188 -20.77 -9.12 -8.66
C LYS A 188 -19.63 -8.52 -7.83
N LYS A 189 -18.46 -8.26 -8.43
CA LYS A 189 -17.28 -7.67 -7.75
C LYS A 189 -17.42 -6.16 -7.56
N GLU A 190 -18.19 -5.48 -8.41
CA GLU A 190 -18.40 -4.03 -8.33
C GLU A 190 -19.35 -3.61 -7.19
N LYS A 191 -20.38 -4.42 -6.89
CA LYS A 191 -21.46 -4.07 -5.94
C LYS A 191 -21.05 -4.07 -4.45
N ASN A 192 -19.91 -4.69 -4.12
CA ASN A 192 -19.50 -4.93 -2.73
C ASN A 192 -18.24 -4.15 -2.32
N ARG A 193 -17.95 -3.01 -2.94
CA ARG A 193 -16.79 -2.18 -2.62
C ARG A 193 -17.12 -1.04 -1.67
N VAL A 194 -16.26 -0.84 -0.68
CA VAL A 194 -16.33 0.22 0.30
C VAL A 194 -14.98 0.91 0.38
N PHE A 195 -14.97 2.24 0.29
CA PHE A 195 -13.76 3.03 0.46
C PHE A 195 -13.87 3.89 1.72
N VAL A 196 -12.85 3.83 2.56
CA VAL A 196 -12.79 4.55 3.83
C VAL A 196 -11.71 5.62 3.72
N PHE A 197 -12.13 6.87 3.81
CA PHE A 197 -11.29 8.06 3.69
C PHE A 197 -11.09 8.73 5.03
N SER A 198 -9.92 9.35 5.20
CA SER A 198 -9.61 10.12 6.40
C SER A 198 -8.47 11.10 6.12
N THR A 199 -8.12 11.93 7.10
CA THR A 199 -6.91 12.74 7.10
C THR A 199 -5.65 11.97 7.52
N GLY A 200 -5.77 10.67 7.80
CA GLY A 200 -4.76 9.89 8.51
C GLY A 200 -4.80 10.20 10.00
N ARG A 201 -4.45 9.24 10.87
CA ARG A 201 -4.57 9.40 12.33
C ARG A 201 -5.99 9.68 12.84
N SER A 202 -7.01 9.27 12.10
CA SER A 202 -8.44 9.40 12.45
C SER A 202 -9.13 8.06 12.69
N GLY A 203 -8.37 7.03 13.07
CA GLY A 203 -8.92 5.70 13.40
C GLY A 203 -9.10 4.74 12.22
N SER A 204 -8.47 5.02 11.07
CA SER A 204 -8.53 4.15 9.87
C SER A 204 -8.08 2.71 10.10
N ALA A 205 -7.04 2.49 10.91
CA ALA A 205 -6.66 1.13 11.30
C ALA A 205 -7.71 0.48 12.23
N ALA A 206 -8.25 1.24 13.19
CA ALA A 206 -9.23 0.73 14.15
C ALA A 206 -10.54 0.29 13.49
N ILE A 207 -11.02 1.02 12.47
CA ILE A 207 -12.19 0.59 11.71
C ILE A 207 -11.91 -0.68 10.89
N VAL A 208 -10.71 -0.83 10.33
CA VAL A 208 -10.33 -2.04 9.59
C VAL A 208 -10.25 -3.23 10.54
N ASP A 209 -9.61 -3.07 11.70
CA ASP A 209 -9.53 -4.09 12.74
C ASP A 209 -10.91 -4.48 13.28
N TYR A 210 -11.83 -3.52 13.38
CA TYR A 210 -13.21 -3.77 13.78
C TYR A 210 -13.97 -4.56 12.70
N LEU A 211 -13.94 -4.09 11.46
CA LEU A 211 -14.67 -4.69 10.35
C LEU A 211 -14.16 -6.09 10.01
N ASN A 212 -12.86 -6.36 10.14
CA ASN A 212 -12.31 -7.72 9.93
C ASN A 212 -12.74 -8.76 10.98
N GLN A 213 -13.48 -8.36 12.02
CA GLN A 213 -14.06 -9.31 12.98
C GLN A 213 -15.38 -9.92 12.50
N THR A 214 -16.00 -9.36 11.46
CA THR A 214 -17.19 -9.91 10.82
C THR A 214 -16.80 -10.85 9.68
N GLU A 215 -17.60 -11.89 9.47
CA GLU A 215 -17.26 -12.92 8.48
C GLU A 215 -17.47 -12.43 7.04
N GLU A 216 -18.39 -11.49 6.86
CA GLU A 216 -18.80 -10.91 5.58
C GLU A 216 -17.80 -9.90 5.04
N VAL A 217 -16.85 -9.41 5.84
CA VAL A 217 -15.94 -8.32 5.43
C VAL A 217 -14.54 -8.83 5.15
N SER A 218 -13.86 -8.17 4.20
CA SER A 218 -12.41 -8.19 4.06
C SER A 218 -11.92 -6.76 3.91
N ALA A 219 -11.38 -6.22 4.99
CA ALA A 219 -10.92 -4.86 5.09
C ALA A 219 -9.38 -4.78 5.06
N PHE A 220 -8.87 -3.83 4.29
CA PHE A 220 -7.44 -3.61 4.11
C PHE A 220 -7.07 -2.19 4.52
N HIS A 221 -6.04 -2.06 5.35
CA HIS A 221 -5.49 -0.77 5.78
C HIS A 221 -4.19 -0.49 5.03
N GLU A 222 -4.12 0.62 4.29
CA GLU A 222 -2.92 1.10 3.59
C GLU A 222 -2.23 0.04 2.70
N ALA A 223 -3.05 -0.75 2.01
CA ALA A 223 -2.60 -1.96 1.34
C ALA A 223 -1.61 -1.72 0.20
N PHE A 224 -1.71 -0.56 -0.46
CA PHE A 224 -0.81 -0.14 -1.55
C PHE A 224 -0.02 1.11 -1.14
N TYR A 225 0.41 1.17 0.13
CA TYR A 225 0.95 2.38 0.76
C TYR A 225 1.96 3.16 -0.10
N VAL A 226 2.96 2.46 -0.67
CA VAL A 226 4.01 3.13 -1.44
C VAL A 226 3.49 3.65 -2.77
N ILE A 227 2.73 2.82 -3.49
CA ILE A 227 2.20 3.15 -4.83
C ILE A 227 1.20 4.30 -4.72
N LEU A 228 0.21 4.16 -3.84
CA LEU A 228 -0.82 5.20 -3.65
C LEU A 228 -0.23 6.50 -3.13
N LYS A 229 0.85 6.48 -2.34
CA LYS A 229 1.55 7.71 -1.95
C LYS A 229 2.11 8.48 -3.14
N VAL A 230 2.81 7.79 -4.03
CA VAL A 230 3.42 8.40 -5.21
C VAL A 230 2.34 8.89 -6.17
N LEU A 231 1.36 8.04 -6.45
CA LEU A 231 0.23 8.34 -7.34
C LEU A 231 -0.56 9.55 -6.81
N SER A 232 -0.90 9.55 -5.51
CA SER A 232 -1.63 10.63 -4.84
C SER A 232 -0.88 11.96 -4.94
N LEU A 233 0.43 11.93 -4.67
CA LEU A 233 1.26 13.13 -4.73
C LEU A 233 1.40 13.66 -6.16
N GLN A 234 1.67 12.79 -7.13
CA GLN A 234 1.80 13.19 -8.54
C GLN A 234 0.49 13.78 -9.07
N TYR A 235 -0.66 13.17 -8.73
CA TYR A 235 -1.96 13.69 -9.15
C TYR A 235 -2.27 15.05 -8.52
N LEU A 236 -2.07 15.17 -7.20
CA LEU A 236 -2.29 16.44 -6.48
C LEU A 236 -1.35 17.57 -6.93
N THR A 237 -0.21 17.23 -7.53
CA THR A 237 0.76 18.20 -8.07
C THR A 237 0.64 18.38 -9.58
N GLY A 238 -0.37 17.77 -10.22
CA GLY A 238 -0.64 17.92 -11.65
C GLY A 238 0.36 17.23 -12.57
N LYS A 239 1.17 16.29 -12.05
CA LYS A 239 2.21 15.57 -12.81
C LYS A 239 1.68 14.42 -13.65
N ILE A 240 0.53 13.87 -13.28
CA ILE A 240 -0.14 12.79 -14.00
C ILE A 240 -1.61 13.17 -14.19
N SER A 241 -2.18 12.70 -15.30
CA SER A 241 -3.57 12.95 -15.66
C SER A 241 -4.54 12.05 -14.90
N LYS A 242 -5.82 12.44 -14.92
CA LYS A 242 -6.92 11.62 -14.40
C LYS A 242 -6.99 10.24 -15.09
N ALA A 243 -6.71 10.17 -16.39
CA ALA A 243 -6.77 8.93 -17.16
C ALA A 243 -5.67 7.94 -16.71
N GLU A 244 -4.44 8.42 -16.49
CA GLU A 244 -3.33 7.61 -15.97
C GLU A 244 -3.66 7.07 -14.57
N VAL A 245 -4.16 7.93 -13.67
CA VAL A 245 -4.58 7.49 -12.33
C VAL A 245 -5.70 6.46 -12.40
N LYS A 246 -6.68 6.66 -13.30
CA LYS A 246 -7.80 5.72 -13.46
C LYS A 246 -7.31 4.33 -13.86
N ALA A 247 -6.38 4.24 -14.81
CA ALA A 247 -5.79 2.97 -15.24
C ALA A 247 -5.04 2.28 -14.10
N GLU A 248 -4.20 3.00 -13.36
CA GLU A 248 -3.45 2.45 -12.22
C GLU A 248 -4.37 1.96 -11.10
N LEU A 249 -5.40 2.74 -10.74
CA LEU A 249 -6.35 2.34 -9.69
C LEU A 249 -7.16 1.11 -10.08
N ASP A 250 -7.54 0.99 -11.34
CA ASP A 250 -8.26 -0.18 -11.83
C ASP A 250 -7.41 -1.45 -11.67
N ILE A 251 -6.13 -1.40 -12.08
CA ILE A 251 -5.18 -2.50 -11.89
C ILE A 251 -5.01 -2.83 -10.41
N LEU A 252 -4.72 -1.83 -9.57
CA LEU A 252 -4.45 -2.04 -8.15
C LEU A 252 -5.65 -2.66 -7.44
N LEU A 253 -6.84 -2.08 -7.63
CA LEU A 253 -8.02 -2.46 -6.86
C LEU A 253 -8.73 -3.71 -7.39
N ASN A 254 -8.51 -4.11 -8.65
CA ASN A 254 -9.04 -5.35 -9.21
C ASN A 254 -8.22 -6.59 -8.86
N ASN A 255 -6.96 -6.44 -8.47
CA ASN A 255 -6.07 -7.56 -8.14
C ASN A 255 -6.35 -8.23 -6.78
N TYR A 256 -7.32 -7.74 -6.00
CA TYR A 256 -7.73 -8.41 -4.76
C TYR A 256 -8.55 -9.69 -5.01
N ALA A 257 -7.96 -10.84 -4.67
CA ALA A 257 -8.67 -12.11 -4.55
C ALA A 257 -9.39 -12.21 -3.20
N VAL A 258 -10.59 -11.66 -3.13
CA VAL A 258 -11.47 -11.81 -1.94
C VAL A 258 -12.31 -13.07 -2.11
N GLY A 259 -12.67 -13.72 -1.00
CA GLY A 259 -13.65 -14.81 -1.01
C GLY A 259 -14.97 -14.35 -1.66
N GLU A 260 -15.63 -15.24 -2.37
CA GLU A 260 -16.93 -14.96 -3.01
C GLU A 260 -17.91 -14.38 -1.97
N ASN A 261 -18.66 -13.35 -2.37
CA ASN A 261 -19.70 -12.67 -1.58
C ASN A 261 -19.27 -11.83 -0.36
N LYS A 262 -17.98 -11.48 -0.19
CA LYS A 262 -17.57 -10.53 0.87
C LYS A 262 -17.70 -9.06 0.47
N VAL A 263 -17.90 -8.20 1.46
CA VAL A 263 -17.74 -6.73 1.38
C VAL A 263 -16.25 -6.40 1.45
N LEU A 264 -15.74 -5.80 0.38
CA LEU A 264 -14.34 -5.42 0.24
C LEU A 264 -14.16 -3.96 0.68
N VAL A 265 -13.41 -3.76 1.76
CA VAL A 265 -13.17 -2.43 2.33
C VAL A 265 -11.72 -2.01 2.12
N HIS A 266 -11.49 -0.86 1.49
CA HIS A 266 -10.17 -0.24 1.37
C HIS A 266 -10.10 1.01 2.23
N SER A 267 -9.23 1.02 3.25
CA SER A 267 -8.96 2.20 4.06
C SER A 267 -7.57 2.74 3.78
N ASP A 268 -7.49 3.86 3.08
CA ASP A 268 -6.24 4.57 2.84
C ASP A 268 -6.49 6.07 2.66
N GLN A 269 -5.72 6.88 3.38
CA GLN A 269 -5.73 8.34 3.25
C GLN A 269 -5.41 8.79 1.81
N LYS A 270 -4.54 8.06 1.12
CA LYS A 270 -4.01 8.41 -0.20
C LYS A 270 -5.00 8.18 -1.34
N LEU A 271 -6.13 7.53 -1.06
CA LEU A 271 -7.25 7.42 -2.01
C LEU A 271 -8.13 8.68 -2.08
N VAL A 272 -8.01 9.60 -1.11
CA VAL A 272 -8.86 10.80 -1.04
C VAL A 272 -8.85 11.64 -2.33
N PRO A 273 -7.71 11.89 -3.01
CA PRO A 273 -7.74 12.70 -4.25
C PRO A 273 -8.48 12.03 -5.39
N PHE A 274 -8.80 10.74 -5.24
CA PHE A 274 -9.35 9.91 -6.29
C PHE A 274 -10.82 9.57 -6.07
N ILE A 275 -11.51 10.17 -5.08
CA ILE A 275 -12.92 9.84 -4.79
C ILE A 275 -13.78 9.95 -6.05
N THR A 276 -13.61 11.01 -6.84
CA THR A 276 -14.32 11.16 -8.12
C THR A 276 -13.98 10.04 -9.13
N ILE A 277 -12.71 9.64 -9.23
CA ILE A 277 -12.26 8.58 -10.14
C ILE A 277 -12.79 7.21 -9.67
N LEU A 278 -12.77 6.95 -8.36
CA LEU A 278 -13.29 5.73 -7.76
C LEU A 278 -14.78 5.57 -8.00
N ARG A 279 -15.55 6.66 -8.05
CA ARG A 279 -16.97 6.63 -8.43
C ARG A 279 -17.19 6.28 -9.89
N GLU A 280 -16.29 6.71 -10.77
CA GLU A 280 -16.35 6.36 -12.19
C GLU A 280 -15.95 4.91 -12.43
N LEU A 281 -15.00 4.40 -11.65
CA LEU A 281 -14.57 2.99 -11.70
C LEU A 281 -15.56 2.05 -11.02
N TYR A 282 -16.17 2.50 -9.91
CA TYR A 282 -17.07 1.71 -9.08
C TYR A 282 -18.35 2.50 -8.75
N PRO A 283 -19.29 2.58 -9.71
CA PRO A 283 -20.51 3.38 -9.58
C PRO A 283 -21.37 2.99 -8.37
N GLU A 284 -21.37 1.71 -8.01
CA GLU A 284 -22.17 1.15 -6.91
C GLU A 284 -21.44 1.14 -5.55
N ALA A 285 -20.18 1.58 -5.49
CA ALA A 285 -19.41 1.55 -4.25
C ALA A 285 -19.99 2.49 -3.17
N LYS A 286 -19.75 2.11 -1.91
CA LYS A 286 -20.04 2.90 -0.71
C LYS A 286 -18.80 3.63 -0.22
N TYR A 287 -19.00 4.77 0.41
CA TYR A 287 -17.94 5.68 0.80
C TYR A 287 -18.12 6.10 2.26
N ILE A 288 -17.08 5.89 3.06
CA ILE A 288 -17.06 6.24 4.48
C ILE A 288 -16.05 7.35 4.69
N TRP A 289 -16.47 8.45 5.30
CA TRP A 289 -15.58 9.51 5.77
C TRP A 289 -15.36 9.36 7.28
N LEU A 290 -14.15 8.98 7.66
CA LEU A 290 -13.70 9.04 9.05
C LEU A 290 -13.17 10.43 9.37
N ILE A 291 -13.85 11.09 10.29
CA ILE A 291 -13.45 12.41 10.77
C ILE A 291 -13.10 12.35 12.26
N ARG A 292 -12.13 13.17 12.66
CA ARG A 292 -11.63 13.27 14.04
C ARG A 292 -11.56 14.73 14.42
N HIS A 293 -11.94 15.03 15.66
CA HIS A 293 -11.89 16.37 16.22
C HIS A 293 -10.47 16.97 16.06
N PRO A 294 -10.34 18.24 15.60
CA PRO A 294 -9.05 18.84 15.24
C PRO A 294 -8.07 18.82 16.40
N LYS A 295 -8.52 19.13 17.62
CA LYS A 295 -7.70 19.08 18.84
C LYS A 295 -7.06 17.70 19.07
N SER A 296 -7.85 16.63 18.91
CA SER A 296 -7.40 15.25 19.10
C SER A 296 -6.46 14.80 17.99
N PHE A 297 -6.72 15.23 16.76
CA PHE A 297 -5.82 15.04 15.63
C PHE A 297 -4.46 15.73 15.85
N LEU A 298 -4.44 17.02 16.21
CA LEU A 298 -3.23 17.82 16.42
C LEU A 298 -2.32 17.20 17.49
N LYS A 299 -2.89 16.75 18.61
CA LYS A 299 -2.16 16.00 19.65
C LYS A 299 -1.45 14.77 19.09
N SER A 300 -2.13 14.02 18.23
CA SER A 300 -1.64 12.78 17.64
C SER A 300 -0.49 13.01 16.64
N VAL A 301 -0.56 14.07 15.84
CA VAL A 301 0.46 14.35 14.80
C VAL A 301 1.67 15.11 15.33
N VAL A 302 1.46 16.08 16.23
CA VAL A 302 2.55 16.85 16.84
C VAL A 302 3.42 15.97 17.74
N SER A 303 2.83 15.07 18.54
CA SER A 303 3.60 14.08 19.33
C SER A 303 4.49 13.18 18.47
N ARG A 304 4.16 13.02 17.19
CA ARG A 304 4.86 12.18 16.22
C ARG A 304 5.81 12.97 15.31
N GLY A 305 6.00 14.26 15.58
CA GLY A 305 6.92 15.10 14.84
C GLY A 305 6.52 15.32 13.38
N TRP A 306 5.24 15.53 13.11
CA TRP A 306 4.80 15.96 11.78
C TRP A 306 5.06 17.46 11.61
N PHE A 307 5.66 17.87 10.48
CA PHE A 307 5.90 19.27 10.10
C PHE A 307 6.72 20.05 11.12
N LYS A 308 7.74 19.40 11.70
CA LYS A 308 8.68 20.08 12.58
C LYS A 308 9.48 21.14 11.80
N ASN A 309 10.09 22.08 12.52
CA ASN A 309 10.86 23.17 11.89
C ASN A 309 12.12 22.68 11.16
N ASP A 310 12.59 21.47 11.48
CA ASP A 310 13.70 20.77 10.82
C ASP A 310 13.22 19.80 9.72
N ASP A 311 11.91 19.74 9.40
CA ASP A 311 11.44 18.94 8.26
C ASP A 311 12.00 19.54 6.95
N PRO A 312 12.65 18.74 6.08
CA PRO A 312 13.22 19.24 4.84
C PRO A 312 12.10 19.79 3.94
N ILE A 313 12.26 21.02 3.49
CA ILE A 313 11.31 21.62 2.56
C ILE A 313 11.65 21.11 1.15
N PRO A 314 10.69 20.50 0.41
CA PRO A 314 10.97 19.97 -0.92
C PRO A 314 11.33 21.12 -1.87
N PHE A 315 12.49 21.02 -2.53
CA PHE A 315 12.96 21.98 -3.52
C PHE A 315 13.01 21.33 -4.92
N LYS A 316 12.52 22.07 -5.94
CA LYS A 316 12.68 21.84 -7.39
C LYS A 316 12.62 20.37 -7.88
N ASN A 317 11.43 19.96 -8.33
CA ASN A 317 11.20 18.89 -9.33
C ASN A 317 11.91 17.53 -9.19
N SER A 318 12.50 17.21 -8.05
CA SER A 318 13.12 15.91 -7.79
C SER A 318 12.63 15.36 -6.45
N TYR A 319 12.05 14.15 -6.48
CA TYR A 319 11.64 13.45 -5.25
C TYR A 319 12.79 12.54 -4.82
N LEU A 320 13.76 13.11 -4.12
CA LEU A 320 14.79 12.34 -3.43
C LEU A 320 14.17 11.71 -2.18
N LEU A 321 13.96 10.39 -2.22
CA LEU A 321 13.61 9.60 -1.05
C LEU A 321 14.84 9.50 -0.13
N ASN A 322 15.07 10.52 0.71
CA ASN A 322 15.98 10.36 1.84
C ASN A 322 15.44 9.21 2.73
N LEU A 323 16.18 8.10 2.77
CA LEU A 323 15.86 6.86 3.49
C LEU A 323 15.57 7.10 4.98
N GLN A 324 16.14 8.14 5.58
CA GLN A 324 15.96 8.48 7.00
C GLN A 324 14.63 9.21 7.30
N HIS A 325 13.96 9.77 6.28
CA HIS A 325 12.74 10.61 6.44
C HIS A 325 11.54 10.16 5.57
N ARG A 326 11.55 8.91 5.07
CA ARG A 326 10.57 8.34 4.11
C ARG A 326 9.09 8.55 4.47
N SER A 327 8.74 8.58 5.76
CA SER A 327 7.35 8.79 6.20
C SER A 327 6.93 10.26 6.25
N GLN A 328 7.89 11.19 6.31
CA GLN A 328 7.67 12.64 6.42
C GLN A 328 7.76 13.34 5.05
N GLY A 329 8.76 12.99 4.21
CA GLY A 329 8.99 13.65 2.90
C GLY A 329 7.92 13.40 1.83
N LEU A 330 7.08 12.39 2.00
CA LEU A 330 5.95 12.07 1.11
C LEU A 330 4.60 12.58 1.64
N ARG A 331 4.62 13.44 2.67
CA ARG A 331 3.42 14.09 3.17
C ARG A 331 3.17 15.35 2.36
N VAL A 332 2.01 15.39 1.69
CA VAL A 332 1.54 16.58 0.96
C VAL A 332 1.57 17.78 1.90
N ASN A 333 2.27 18.83 1.48
CA ASN A 333 2.37 20.11 2.18
C ASN A 333 1.83 21.23 1.31
N GLY A 334 1.58 22.40 1.89
CA GLY A 334 0.90 23.48 1.18
C GLY A 334 1.73 24.13 0.07
N VAL A 335 3.06 24.02 0.12
CA VAL A 335 3.94 24.45 -0.98
C VAL A 335 3.78 23.53 -2.19
N MET A 336 3.77 22.21 -1.97
CA MET A 336 3.64 21.22 -3.04
C MET A 336 2.36 21.43 -3.86
N VAL A 337 1.24 21.75 -3.19
CA VAL A 337 -0.06 21.98 -3.83
C VAL A 337 -0.32 23.45 -4.14
N GLN A 338 0.73 24.28 -4.15
CA GLN A 338 0.70 25.69 -4.55
C GLN A 338 -0.33 26.53 -3.77
N LYS A 339 -0.55 26.18 -2.48
CA LYS A 339 -1.40 26.94 -1.56
C LYS A 339 -0.62 27.99 -0.76
N PHE A 340 0.69 27.80 -0.64
CA PHE A 340 1.59 28.77 -0.02
C PHE A 340 2.90 28.83 -0.80
N SER A 341 3.55 29.98 -0.76
CA SER A 341 4.95 30.14 -1.09
C SER A 341 5.83 29.43 -0.05
N GLN A 342 7.08 29.19 -0.44
CA GLN A 342 8.11 28.65 0.45
C GLN A 342 8.27 29.48 1.73
N LYS A 343 8.24 30.81 1.57
CA LYS A 343 8.41 31.77 2.67
C LYS A 343 7.26 31.66 3.66
N GLU A 344 6.02 31.75 3.19
CA GLU A 344 4.82 31.64 4.03
C GLU A 344 4.79 30.31 4.80
N TRP A 345 5.13 29.19 4.15
CA TRP A 345 5.16 27.89 4.81
C TRP A 345 6.25 27.77 5.90
N SER A 346 7.39 28.43 5.68
CA SER A 346 8.51 28.43 6.64
C SER A 346 8.23 29.30 7.87
N GLU A 347 7.45 30.37 7.71
CA GLU A 347 7.03 31.27 8.78
C GLU A 347 5.93 30.66 9.67
N MET A 348 5.15 29.70 9.13
CA MET A 348 4.17 28.97 9.93
C MET A 348 4.83 28.12 11.02
N ASP A 349 4.21 28.09 12.19
CA ASP A 349 4.62 27.14 13.22
C ASP A 349 4.10 25.71 12.96
N VAL A 350 4.59 24.76 13.77
CA VAL A 350 4.20 23.35 13.70
C VAL A 350 2.69 23.16 13.86
N PHE A 351 2.03 23.98 14.68
CA PHE A 351 0.60 23.88 14.92
C PHE A 351 -0.18 24.30 13.66
N GLN A 352 0.15 25.45 13.09
CA GLN A 352 -0.46 25.99 11.88
C GLN A 352 -0.32 25.04 10.69
N ARG A 353 0.88 24.47 10.46
CA ARG A 353 1.11 23.50 9.38
C ARG A 353 0.26 22.23 9.53
N ASN A 354 0.14 21.71 10.75
CA ASN A 354 -0.68 20.52 11.01
C ASN A 354 -2.19 20.82 10.97
N LEU A 355 -2.61 22.01 11.39
CA LEU A 355 -4.01 22.45 11.28
C LEU A 355 -4.42 22.62 9.82
N TRP A 356 -3.56 23.26 9.01
CA TRP A 356 -3.75 23.34 7.56
C TRP A 356 -3.89 21.95 6.95
N TYR A 357 -3.01 21.01 7.30
CA TYR A 357 -3.06 19.65 6.78
C TYR A 357 -4.39 18.96 7.11
N TRP A 358 -4.85 19.06 8.36
CA TRP A 358 -6.15 18.53 8.77
C TRP A 358 -7.30 19.14 7.96
N LYS A 359 -7.30 20.47 7.81
CA LYS A 359 -8.32 21.20 7.03
C LYS A 359 -8.30 20.80 5.56
N TYR A 360 -7.12 20.76 4.95
CA TYR A 360 -6.91 20.46 3.54
C TYR A 360 -7.50 19.10 3.15
N TRP A 361 -7.16 18.03 3.89
CA TRP A 361 -7.66 16.70 3.57
C TRP A 361 -9.16 16.54 3.80
N ASN A 362 -9.70 17.10 4.90
CA ASN A 362 -11.14 17.03 5.15
C ASN A 362 -11.94 17.85 4.12
N GLN A 363 -11.46 19.03 3.72
CA GLN A 363 -12.09 19.82 2.66
C GLN A 363 -12.06 19.07 1.33
N LEU A 364 -10.94 18.42 1.00
CA LEU A 364 -10.82 17.62 -0.22
C LEU A 364 -11.77 16.42 -0.25
N ILE A 365 -12.06 15.80 0.91
CA ILE A 365 -13.09 14.77 1.04
C ILE A 365 -14.47 15.38 0.84
N GLU A 366 -14.79 16.43 1.59
CA GLU A 366 -16.08 17.12 1.55
C GLU A 366 -16.47 17.54 0.13
N ASP A 367 -15.57 18.22 -0.58
CA ASP A 367 -15.78 18.72 -1.93
C ASP A 367 -16.18 17.60 -2.91
N GLN A 368 -15.61 16.40 -2.72
CA GLN A 368 -15.90 15.23 -3.55
C GLN A 368 -17.10 14.41 -3.05
N PHE A 369 -17.47 14.56 -1.77
CA PHE A 369 -18.61 13.89 -1.12
C PHE A 369 -19.95 14.54 -1.45
N ILE A 370 -19.98 15.82 -1.84
CA ILE A 370 -21.21 16.55 -2.20
C ILE A 370 -22.02 15.76 -3.24
N ASN A 371 -21.34 15.26 -4.26
CA ASN A 371 -21.98 14.59 -5.39
C ASN A 371 -22.31 13.11 -5.12
N ILE A 372 -22.04 12.58 -3.92
CA ILE A 372 -22.32 11.17 -3.57
C ILE A 372 -23.73 11.09 -2.99
N PRO A 373 -24.59 10.19 -3.50
CA PRO A 373 -25.92 9.94 -2.94
C PRO A 373 -25.86 9.55 -1.45
N SER A 374 -26.88 9.93 -0.68
CA SER A 374 -26.92 9.72 0.79
C SER A 374 -26.85 8.25 1.18
N GLU A 375 -27.46 7.36 0.40
CA GLU A 375 -27.45 5.91 0.61
C GLU A 375 -26.09 5.25 0.36
N ARG A 376 -25.14 5.97 -0.25
CA ARG A 376 -23.77 5.51 -0.53
C ARG A 376 -22.70 6.25 0.24
N LYS A 377 -23.05 7.25 1.06
CA LYS A 377 -22.09 7.96 1.92
C LYS A 377 -22.42 7.79 3.40
N PHE A 378 -21.39 7.60 4.20
CA PHE A 378 -21.50 7.51 5.65
C PHE A 378 -20.39 8.35 6.29
N ILE A 379 -20.73 9.15 7.31
CA ILE A 379 -19.75 9.97 8.03
C ILE A 379 -19.65 9.42 9.45
N LEU A 380 -18.44 9.04 9.83
CA LEU A 380 -18.16 8.47 11.15
C LEU A 380 -17.19 9.37 11.90
N LYS A 381 -17.67 9.95 13.01
CA LYS A 381 -16.84 10.70 13.95
C LYS A 381 -16.13 9.71 14.86
N LEU A 382 -14.81 9.78 14.93
CA LEU A 382 -14.01 8.89 15.77
C LEU A 382 -14.41 8.96 17.26
N GLU A 383 -14.85 10.14 17.71
CA GLU A 383 -15.32 10.36 19.07
C GLU A 383 -16.61 9.60 19.40
N ASN A 384 -17.42 9.30 18.38
CA ASN A 384 -18.68 8.57 18.50
C ASN A 384 -18.58 7.14 17.95
N PHE A 385 -17.35 6.62 17.79
CA PHE A 385 -17.11 5.37 17.06
C PHE A 385 -17.99 4.23 17.57
N ASP A 386 -18.00 4.00 18.89
CA ASP A 386 -18.77 2.92 19.53
C ASP A 386 -20.29 3.09 19.36
N ASN A 387 -20.78 4.34 19.41
CA ASN A 387 -22.21 4.64 19.29
C ASN A 387 -22.72 4.48 17.84
N SER A 388 -21.86 4.73 16.86
CA SER A 388 -22.19 4.66 15.43
C SER A 388 -21.98 3.26 14.82
N LEU A 389 -21.57 2.25 15.62
CA LEU A 389 -21.31 0.90 15.11
C LEU A 389 -22.55 0.24 14.51
N GLN A 390 -23.71 0.37 15.16
CA GLN A 390 -24.96 -0.22 14.66
C GLN A 390 -25.39 0.44 13.34
N GLU A 391 -25.27 1.76 13.23
CA GLU A 391 -25.55 2.50 12.00
C GLU A 391 -24.58 2.10 10.88
N LEU A 392 -23.30 1.92 11.20
CA LEU A 392 -22.29 1.44 10.26
C LEU A 392 -22.61 0.02 9.75
N HIS A 393 -23.06 -0.88 10.63
CA HIS A 393 -23.49 -2.23 10.24
C HIS A 393 -24.70 -2.18 9.31
N ASN A 394 -25.71 -1.38 9.65
CA ASN A 394 -26.91 -1.20 8.83
C ASN A 394 -26.54 -0.60 7.45
N PHE A 395 -25.67 0.41 7.44
CA PHE A 395 -25.16 1.03 6.22
C PHE A 395 -24.44 0.01 5.34
N LEU A 396 -23.60 -0.86 5.92
CA LEU A 396 -22.86 -1.89 5.20
C LEU A 396 -23.67 -3.17 4.92
N LYS A 397 -24.86 -3.32 5.51
CA LYS A 397 -25.71 -4.52 5.46
C LYS A 397 -25.00 -5.76 6.02
N LEU A 398 -24.38 -5.61 7.19
CA LEU A 398 -23.69 -6.70 7.90
C LEU A 398 -24.64 -7.37 8.89
N GLU A 399 -24.67 -8.70 8.92
CA GLU A 399 -25.53 -9.48 9.81
C GLU A 399 -24.78 -9.95 11.06
N SER A 400 -23.50 -10.31 10.92
CA SER A 400 -22.69 -10.79 12.02
C SER A 400 -22.24 -9.66 12.96
N LYS A 401 -22.17 -9.98 14.25
CA LYS A 401 -21.65 -9.07 15.29
C LYS A 401 -20.13 -9.27 15.46
N PRO A 402 -19.39 -8.20 15.74
CA PRO A 402 -17.95 -8.28 16.00
C PRO A 402 -17.67 -9.12 17.25
N LYS A 403 -16.55 -9.87 17.23
CA LYS A 403 -16.17 -10.80 18.31
C LYS A 403 -15.56 -10.09 19.53
N GLN A 404 -14.99 -8.91 19.37
CA GLN A 404 -14.33 -8.13 20.42
C GLN A 404 -14.63 -6.62 20.31
N PRO A 405 -14.60 -5.88 21.45
CA PRO A 405 -14.72 -4.43 21.42
C PRO A 405 -13.51 -3.77 20.76
N VAL A 406 -13.71 -2.54 20.27
CA VAL A 406 -12.67 -1.75 19.62
C VAL A 406 -11.56 -1.44 20.63
N ARG A 407 -10.32 -1.77 20.29
CA ARG A 407 -9.18 -1.48 21.17
C ARG A 407 -8.86 0.01 21.15
N SER A 408 -9.01 0.68 22.29
CA SER A 408 -8.53 2.05 22.45
C SER A 408 -7.01 2.08 22.63
N ASN A 409 -6.35 3.00 21.91
CA ASN A 409 -4.91 3.22 22.06
C ASN A 409 -4.62 3.84 23.44
N ARG A 410 -4.00 3.06 24.35
CA ARG A 410 -3.57 3.55 25.66
C ARG A 410 -2.15 4.11 25.60
N VAL A 411 -1.94 5.28 26.20
CA VAL A 411 -0.59 5.85 26.38
C VAL A 411 0.19 4.98 27.35
N LYS A 412 1.43 4.60 27.00
CA LYS A 412 2.30 3.83 27.90
C LYS A 412 2.64 4.65 29.14
N LYS A 413 2.72 4.02 30.31
CA LYS A 413 2.96 4.69 31.62
C LYS A 413 4.17 5.64 31.58
N ARG A 414 5.27 5.21 30.94
CA ARG A 414 6.51 5.99 30.80
C ARG A 414 6.37 7.27 29.97
N ASP A 415 5.38 7.35 29.09
CA ASP A 415 5.17 8.47 28.18
C ASP A 415 4.09 9.45 28.69
N LYS A 416 3.50 9.18 29.87
CA LYS A 416 2.33 9.90 30.40
C LYS A 416 2.64 11.37 30.72
N ALA A 417 3.74 11.66 31.42
CA ALA A 417 4.14 13.03 31.79
C ALA A 417 4.41 13.90 30.54
N ARG A 418 5.16 13.35 29.57
CA ARG A 418 5.41 14.00 28.27
C ARG A 418 4.11 14.27 27.50
N TYR A 419 3.15 13.35 27.57
CA TYR A 419 1.85 13.51 26.92
C TYR A 419 0.99 14.58 27.61
N GLU A 420 1.03 14.68 28.93
CA GLU A 420 0.35 15.72 29.72
C GLU A 420 0.92 17.11 29.43
N GLU A 421 2.23 17.25 29.36
CA GLU A 421 2.88 18.50 28.97
C GLU A 421 2.49 18.92 27.54
N LEU A 422 2.55 17.99 26.59
CA LEU A 422 2.09 18.23 25.23
C LEU A 422 0.61 18.63 25.19
N ASN A 423 -0.24 18.01 26.00
CA ASN A 423 -1.66 18.36 26.09
C ASN A 423 -1.85 19.81 26.54
N LYS A 424 -1.09 20.28 27.53
CA LYS A 424 -1.12 21.67 27.98
C LYS A 424 -0.72 22.62 26.84
N LYS A 425 0.38 22.30 26.14
CA LYS A 425 0.85 23.10 24.98
C LYS A 425 -0.19 23.17 23.87
N ILE A 426 -0.73 22.03 23.44
CA ILE A 426 -1.77 21.99 22.40
C ILE A 426 -3.03 22.72 22.83
N ASN A 427 -3.45 22.62 24.09
CA ASN A 427 -4.60 23.37 24.59
C ASN A 427 -4.38 24.89 24.47
N LYS A 428 -3.18 25.38 24.82
CA LYS A 428 -2.83 26.79 24.70
C LYS A 428 -2.88 27.28 23.24
N GLU A 429 -2.26 26.55 22.32
CA GLU A 429 -2.30 26.89 20.88
C GLU A 429 -3.71 26.80 20.29
N PHE A 430 -4.51 25.81 20.72
CA PHE A 430 -5.89 25.68 20.27
C PHE A 430 -6.76 26.87 20.68
N VAL A 431 -6.52 27.43 21.88
CA VAL A 431 -7.19 28.67 22.31
C VAL A 431 -6.66 29.88 21.53
N ARG A 432 -5.34 29.97 21.33
CA ARG A 432 -4.71 31.07 20.59
C ARG A 432 -5.21 31.19 19.15
N HIS A 433 -5.46 30.06 18.50
CA HIS A 433 -5.90 29.98 17.10
C HIS A 433 -7.40 29.70 16.95
N ARG A 434 -8.21 30.00 17.98
CA ARG A 434 -9.65 29.66 18.02
C ARG A 434 -10.41 30.19 16.79
N GLU A 435 -10.16 31.42 16.37
CA GLU A 435 -10.82 32.05 15.21
C GLU A 435 -10.57 31.29 13.90
N MET A 436 -9.43 30.61 13.76
CA MET A 436 -9.14 29.78 12.58
C MET A 436 -9.80 28.40 12.65
N ILE A 437 -10.13 27.93 13.85
CA ILE A 437 -10.56 26.56 14.12
C ILE A 437 -12.08 26.47 14.23
N ASP A 438 -12.71 27.36 14.98
CA ASP A 438 -14.13 27.28 15.31
C ASP A 438 -15.04 27.24 14.08
N PRO A 439 -14.84 28.06 13.02
CA PRO A 439 -15.67 27.96 11.82
C PRO A 439 -15.61 26.58 11.15
N VAL A 440 -14.44 25.93 11.17
CA VAL A 440 -14.24 24.60 10.56
C VAL A 440 -14.78 23.49 11.48
N ARG A 441 -14.62 23.68 12.79
CA ARG A 441 -15.13 22.78 13.82
C ARG A 441 -16.65 22.73 13.77
N GLU A 442 -17.30 23.90 13.78
CA GLU A 442 -18.75 24.05 13.70
C GLU A 442 -19.30 23.50 12.37
N LYS A 443 -18.64 23.79 11.24
CA LYS A 443 -19.04 23.27 9.91
C LYS A 443 -19.16 21.75 9.90
N TRP A 444 -18.28 21.03 10.58
CA TRP A 444 -18.28 19.56 10.63
C TRP A 444 -18.95 18.99 11.89
N GLY A 445 -19.68 19.84 12.63
CA GLY A 445 -20.50 19.49 13.78
C GLY A 445 -19.70 19.08 15.01
N TYR A 446 -18.60 19.76 15.27
CA TYR A 446 -17.76 19.59 16.47
C TYR A 446 -17.82 20.79 17.42
#